data_AF-A0A7V1EGL1-F1
#
_entry.id   AF-A0A7V1EGL1-F1
#
_cell.length_a   1.000
_cell.length_b   1.000
_cell.length_c   1.000
_cell.angle_alpha   90.00
_cell.angle_beta   90.00
_cell.angle_gamma   90.00
#
_symmetry.space_group_name_H-M   'P 1'
#
loop_
_entity.id
_entity.type
_entity.pdbx_description
1 polymer ?
#
loop_
_entity_poly.entity_id
_entity_poly.type
_entity_poly.pdbx_seq_one_letter_code
_entity_poly.pdbx_strand_id
1 'polypeptide(L)'
;MGNEKPPVKIGFGPVGRGGGLIQFIVLTVVGIILFVYGISSASIVLIILPSTLIMLIALGHLVLLGDNWPWAPPAGNWTPAKSRFVAGIGMTLLWAIFTFGMLLFMRFIYPKWQIGPLYLWFGVIGFWATLLYGVNWGGWPFKGRLHPWGTMAISFIIVMIVSVLIWNFLTNLDGTPLANTPSNHKGPLNVNWLTGYLVWSIAWFFVFSPVFTTQGWPFAKWGQPGAAIGQTILAHLLGYIFWKGTLGLGISPTFSFAAMGSSLIFWSLVHSWHFQFWGVTKYTHFKRALSAFILQIILIIIWVSLLTLILGAKANDILAKNLPADINVLIIYLNLCIVAPALIAHNAFWLRWPLTLPNPPGTPPPDQAV
;
A
#
# COMPACT_ATOMS: atom_id res chain seq x y z
N MET A 1 33.63 -23.78 3.37
CA MET A 1 33.14 -23.17 2.11
C MET A 1 32.48 -24.28 1.31
N GLY A 2 31.16 -24.44 1.45
CA GLY A 2 30.42 -25.46 0.73
C GLY A 2 30.27 -25.08 -0.74
N ASN A 3 30.53 -26.02 -1.63
CA ASN A 3 30.24 -25.94 -3.07
C ASN A 3 28.72 -25.91 -3.32
N GLU A 4 28.02 -24.92 -2.78
CA GLU A 4 26.65 -24.65 -3.20
C GLU A 4 26.71 -24.06 -4.61
N LYS A 5 26.24 -24.84 -5.58
CA LYS A 5 26.03 -24.37 -6.94
C LYS A 5 25.25 -23.04 -6.87
N PRO A 6 25.68 -21.99 -7.59
CA PRO A 6 24.92 -20.75 -7.63
C PRO A 6 23.49 -21.08 -8.06
N PRO A 7 22.46 -20.50 -7.39
CA PRO A 7 21.07 -20.84 -7.68
C PRO A 7 20.80 -20.64 -9.17
N VAL A 8 20.26 -21.68 -9.80
CA VAL A 8 19.93 -21.67 -11.23
C VAL A 8 19.04 -20.47 -11.50
N LYS A 9 19.40 -19.64 -12.47
CA LYS A 9 18.60 -18.48 -12.87
C LYS A 9 17.27 -18.96 -13.46
N ILE A 10 16.16 -18.67 -12.78
CA ILE A 10 14.80 -19.01 -13.23
C ILE A 10 14.10 -17.75 -13.74
N GLY A 11 13.89 -17.64 -15.05
CA GLY A 11 13.21 -16.52 -15.71
C GLY A 11 14.14 -15.61 -16.53
N PHE A 12 13.54 -14.61 -17.19
CA PHE A 12 14.26 -13.65 -18.05
C PHE A 12 14.79 -12.44 -17.27
N GLY A 13 15.78 -11.75 -17.84
CA GLY A 13 16.31 -10.49 -17.30
C GLY A 13 17.34 -10.65 -16.16
N PRO A 14 17.85 -9.54 -15.61
CA PRO A 14 18.84 -9.54 -14.53
C PRO A 14 18.24 -9.94 -13.17
N VAL A 15 19.03 -10.64 -12.36
CA VAL A 15 18.62 -11.08 -11.01
C VAL A 15 18.60 -9.88 -10.04
N GLY A 16 17.71 -9.93 -9.05
CA GLY A 16 17.68 -8.97 -7.95
C GLY A 16 17.25 -7.57 -8.37
N ARG A 17 18.07 -6.57 -8.06
CA ARG A 17 17.74 -5.13 -8.17
C ARG A 17 17.50 -4.66 -9.61
N GLY A 18 18.27 -5.18 -10.57
CA GLY A 18 18.11 -4.84 -11.98
C GLY A 18 16.76 -5.31 -12.53
N GLY A 19 16.32 -6.52 -12.15
CA GLY A 19 15.01 -7.04 -12.55
C GLY A 19 13.87 -6.23 -11.92
N GLY A 20 14.06 -5.80 -10.67
CA GLY A 20 13.14 -4.89 -9.98
C GLY A 20 13.01 -3.54 -10.68
N LEU A 21 14.11 -2.95 -11.18
CA LEU A 21 14.10 -1.69 -11.92
C LEU A 21 13.33 -1.81 -13.25
N ILE A 22 13.59 -2.87 -14.02
CA ILE A 22 12.85 -3.12 -15.28
C ILE A 22 11.36 -3.27 -14.99
N GLN A 23 11.00 -4.07 -13.98
CA GLN A 23 9.60 -4.24 -13.58
C GLN A 23 8.95 -2.92 -13.20
N PHE A 24 9.63 -2.08 -12.40
CA PHE A 24 9.15 -0.77 -11.99
C PHE A 24 8.89 0.14 -13.19
N ILE A 25 9.85 0.26 -14.11
CA ILE A 25 9.72 1.11 -15.29
C ILE A 25 8.57 0.62 -16.17
N VAL A 26 8.53 -0.67 -16.50
CA VAL A 26 7.51 -1.25 -17.39
C VAL A 26 6.11 -1.08 -16.79
N LEU A 27 5.90 -1.45 -15.52
CA LEU A 27 4.58 -1.31 -14.90
C LEU A 27 4.16 0.15 -14.71
N THR A 28 5.11 1.05 -14.48
CA THR A 28 4.82 2.49 -14.42
C THR A 28 4.37 3.01 -15.77
N VAL A 29 5.14 2.74 -16.84
CA VAL A 29 4.83 3.23 -18.20
C VAL A 29 3.50 2.65 -18.69
N VAL A 30 3.32 1.32 -18.57
CA VAL A 30 2.06 0.65 -18.94
C VAL A 30 0.90 1.17 -18.08
N GLY A 31 1.14 1.38 -16.78
CA GLY A 31 0.17 1.95 -15.85
C GLY A 31 -0.32 3.33 -16.28
N ILE A 32 0.61 4.24 -16.62
CA ILE A 32 0.30 5.58 -17.09
C ILE A 32 -0.47 5.54 -18.42
N ILE A 33 0.03 4.79 -19.41
CA ILE A 33 -0.59 4.75 -20.74
C ILE A 33 -2.01 4.18 -20.66
N LEU A 34 -2.18 3.01 -20.05
CA LEU A 34 -3.45 2.29 -20.07
C LEU A 34 -4.45 2.81 -19.04
N PHE A 35 -4.00 3.09 -17.81
CA PHE A 35 -4.90 3.35 -16.68
C PHE A 35 -5.04 4.84 -16.33
N VAL A 36 -4.16 5.71 -16.85
CA VAL A 36 -4.33 7.17 -16.72
C VAL A 36 -4.83 7.76 -18.04
N TYR A 37 -4.10 7.53 -19.14
CA TYR A 37 -4.43 8.14 -20.43
C TYR A 37 -5.47 7.35 -21.24
N GLY A 38 -5.54 6.04 -21.07
CA GLY A 38 -6.54 5.17 -21.72
C GLY A 38 -7.94 5.21 -21.11
N ILE A 39 -8.14 5.88 -19.98
CA ILE A 39 -9.43 5.92 -19.26
C ILE A 39 -9.93 7.36 -19.15
N SER A 40 -11.25 7.57 -19.26
CA SER A 40 -11.84 8.90 -19.07
C SER A 40 -11.60 9.45 -17.66
N SER A 41 -11.38 10.76 -17.52
CA SER A 41 -11.14 11.40 -16.22
C SER A 41 -12.32 11.26 -15.26
N ALA A 42 -13.55 11.29 -15.78
CA ALA A 42 -14.75 11.08 -14.98
C ALA A 42 -14.79 9.64 -14.41
N SER A 43 -14.45 8.63 -15.21
CA SER A 43 -14.37 7.25 -14.74
C SER A 43 -13.30 7.07 -13.68
N ILE A 44 -12.13 7.69 -13.84
CA ILE A 44 -11.05 7.66 -12.84
C ILE A 44 -11.55 8.23 -11.51
N VAL A 45 -12.07 9.46 -11.52
CA VAL A 45 -12.38 10.21 -10.29
C VAL A 45 -13.63 9.67 -9.59
N LEU A 46 -14.68 9.36 -10.34
CA LEU A 46 -15.99 9.05 -9.76
C LEU A 46 -16.23 7.56 -9.51
N ILE A 47 -15.50 6.68 -10.19
CA ILE A 47 -15.77 5.23 -10.16
C ILE A 47 -14.54 4.44 -9.72
N ILE A 48 -13.43 4.59 -10.43
CA ILE A 48 -12.27 3.71 -10.25
C ILE A 48 -11.56 4.02 -8.94
N LEU A 49 -11.19 5.29 -8.70
CA LEU A 49 -10.43 5.67 -7.50
C LEU A 49 -11.14 5.27 -6.20
N PRO A 50 -12.46 5.51 -6.02
CA PRO A 50 -13.18 5.02 -4.85
C PRO A 50 -13.17 3.48 -4.74
N SER A 51 -13.30 2.78 -5.86
CA SER A 51 -13.34 1.31 -5.89
C SER A 51 -11.97 0.67 -5.63
N THR A 52 -10.88 1.32 -6.04
CA THR A 52 -9.51 0.79 -5.91
C THR A 52 -9.02 0.76 -4.46
N LEU A 53 -9.60 1.52 -3.54
CA LEU A 53 -9.28 1.39 -2.12
C LEU A 53 -9.80 0.06 -1.55
N ILE A 54 -10.97 -0.41 -2.00
CA ILE A 54 -11.49 -1.73 -1.63
C ILE A 54 -10.62 -2.84 -2.24
N MET A 55 -10.18 -2.63 -3.49
CA MET A 55 -9.20 -3.50 -4.13
C MET A 55 -7.89 -3.60 -3.32
N LEU A 56 -7.40 -2.48 -2.77
CA LEU A 56 -6.20 -2.45 -1.93
C LEU A 56 -6.41 -3.20 -0.60
N ILE A 57 -7.58 -3.08 0.02
CA ILE A 57 -7.94 -3.87 1.21
C ILE A 57 -7.87 -5.36 0.89
N ALA A 58 -8.49 -5.79 -0.21
CA ALA A 58 -8.47 -7.18 -0.66
C ALA A 58 -7.04 -7.67 -0.94
N LEU A 59 -6.22 -6.85 -1.59
CA LEU A 59 -4.81 -7.15 -1.85
C LEU A 59 -4.02 -7.33 -0.54
N GLY A 60 -4.18 -6.38 0.39
CA GLY A 60 -3.52 -6.43 1.70
C GLY A 60 -3.90 -7.67 2.49
N HIS A 61 -5.17 -8.08 2.44
CA HIS A 61 -5.61 -9.33 3.07
C HIS A 61 -4.96 -10.56 2.46
N LEU A 62 -4.94 -10.67 1.13
CA LEU A 62 -4.34 -11.81 0.45
C LEU A 62 -2.83 -11.90 0.68
N VAL A 63 -2.13 -10.77 0.60
CA VAL A 63 -0.66 -10.74 0.63
C VAL A 63 -0.10 -10.70 2.05
N LEU A 64 -0.63 -9.80 2.90
CA LEU A 64 -0.03 -9.52 4.22
C LEU A 64 -0.59 -10.43 5.31
N LEU A 65 -1.89 -10.73 5.26
CA LEU A 65 -2.60 -11.48 6.29
C LEU A 65 -2.74 -12.96 5.93
N GLY A 66 -2.83 -13.26 4.63
CA GLY A 66 -2.98 -14.62 4.10
C GLY A 66 -1.72 -15.25 3.55
N ASP A 67 -0.58 -14.55 3.59
CA ASP A 67 0.69 -15.02 3.04
C ASP A 67 0.56 -15.57 1.60
N ASN A 68 -0.33 -15.02 0.78
CA ASN A 68 -0.60 -15.45 -0.60
C ASN A 68 -1.27 -16.82 -0.76
N TRP A 69 -1.88 -17.38 0.28
CA TRP A 69 -2.72 -18.57 0.19
C TRP A 69 -3.95 -18.34 -0.70
N PRO A 70 -4.48 -19.36 -1.42
CA PRO A 70 -4.02 -20.75 -1.52
C PRO A 70 -3.03 -21.05 -2.63
N TRP A 71 -2.96 -20.21 -3.65
CA TRP A 71 -2.33 -20.59 -4.93
C TRP A 71 -0.85 -20.25 -4.98
N ALA A 72 -0.44 -19.16 -4.33
CA ALA A 72 0.96 -18.81 -4.19
C ALA A 72 1.52 -19.36 -2.87
N PRO A 73 2.76 -19.86 -2.87
CA PRO A 73 3.35 -20.46 -1.69
C PRO A 73 3.53 -19.42 -0.57
N PRO A 74 3.13 -19.74 0.68
CA PRO A 74 3.36 -18.88 1.82
C PRO A 74 4.80 -18.42 1.96
N ALA A 75 4.97 -17.12 2.22
CA ALA A 75 6.27 -16.47 2.41
C ALA A 75 7.29 -16.64 1.26
N GLY A 76 6.85 -17.02 0.04
CA GLY A 76 7.75 -17.20 -1.09
C GLY A 76 8.50 -18.54 -1.10
N ASN A 77 8.02 -19.54 -0.35
CA ASN A 77 8.53 -20.93 -0.36
C ASN A 77 8.17 -21.69 -1.64
N TRP A 78 8.48 -21.10 -2.79
CA TRP A 78 8.21 -21.68 -4.10
C TRP A 78 9.26 -22.72 -4.47
N THR A 79 8.81 -23.83 -5.06
CA THR A 79 9.69 -24.88 -5.58
C THR A 79 9.56 -24.98 -7.11
N PRO A 80 10.64 -25.35 -7.83
CA PRO A 80 10.61 -25.50 -9.30
C PRO A 80 9.51 -26.41 -9.85
N ALA A 81 8.99 -27.33 -9.04
CA ALA A 81 7.91 -28.24 -9.40
C ALA A 81 6.52 -27.56 -9.52
N LYS A 82 6.34 -26.32 -9.03
CA LYS A 82 5.05 -25.61 -9.04
C LYS A 82 5.04 -24.52 -10.11
N SER A 83 3.98 -24.39 -10.90
CA SER A 83 3.91 -23.31 -11.91
C SER A 83 3.70 -21.92 -11.27
N ARG A 84 4.60 -20.97 -11.57
CA ARG A 84 4.46 -19.54 -11.19
C ARG A 84 3.28 -18.89 -11.89
N PHE A 85 3.02 -19.28 -13.13
CA PHE A 85 1.94 -18.75 -13.95
C PHE A 85 0.56 -19.14 -13.39
N VAL A 86 0.40 -20.40 -12.99
CA VAL A 86 -0.85 -20.89 -12.36
C VAL A 86 -1.08 -20.18 -11.02
N ALA A 87 -0.04 -20.03 -10.20
CA ALA A 87 -0.11 -19.26 -8.95
C ALA A 87 -0.54 -17.80 -9.20
N GLY A 88 0.07 -17.16 -10.20
CA GLY A 88 -0.24 -15.79 -10.61
C GLY A 88 -1.69 -15.61 -11.03
N ILE A 89 -2.19 -16.43 -11.95
CA ILE A 89 -3.59 -16.39 -12.40
C ILE A 89 -4.54 -16.66 -11.24
N GLY A 90 -4.31 -17.73 -10.46
CA GLY A 90 -5.19 -18.12 -9.37
C GLY A 90 -5.34 -17.02 -8.31
N MET A 91 -4.23 -16.41 -7.91
CA MET A 91 -4.26 -15.30 -6.95
C MET A 91 -4.81 -14.01 -7.53
N THR A 92 -4.54 -13.67 -8.80
CA THR A 92 -5.15 -12.50 -9.44
C THR A 92 -6.67 -12.65 -9.58
N LEU A 93 -7.16 -13.84 -9.93
CA LEU A 93 -8.60 -14.13 -9.96
C LEU A 93 -9.20 -14.05 -8.56
N LEU A 94 -8.55 -14.63 -7.54
CA LEU A 94 -9.02 -14.54 -6.16
C LEU A 94 -9.08 -13.08 -5.68
N TRP A 95 -8.08 -12.27 -6.03
CA TRP A 95 -8.06 -10.85 -5.73
C TRP A 95 -9.21 -10.10 -6.41
N ALA A 96 -9.47 -10.38 -7.69
CA ALA A 96 -10.60 -9.81 -8.40
C ALA A 96 -11.94 -10.22 -7.77
N ILE A 97 -12.16 -11.52 -7.53
CA ILE A 97 -13.38 -12.06 -6.92
C ILE A 97 -13.61 -11.44 -5.54
N PHE A 98 -12.58 -11.36 -4.71
CA PHE A 98 -12.70 -10.78 -3.38
C PHE A 98 -13.03 -9.28 -3.45
N THR A 99 -12.36 -8.55 -4.35
CA THR A 99 -12.65 -7.12 -4.58
C THR A 99 -14.10 -6.91 -5.03
N PHE A 100 -14.56 -7.67 -6.03
CA PHE A 100 -15.94 -7.59 -6.50
C PHE A 100 -16.94 -8.00 -5.43
N GLY A 101 -16.67 -9.07 -4.68
CA GLY A 101 -17.50 -9.50 -3.56
C GLY A 101 -17.68 -8.40 -2.52
N MET A 102 -16.60 -7.72 -2.14
CA MET A 102 -16.64 -6.59 -1.21
C MET A 102 -17.41 -5.39 -1.78
N LEU A 103 -17.18 -5.03 -3.04
CA LEU A 103 -17.89 -3.93 -3.69
C LEU A 103 -19.39 -4.22 -3.81
N LEU A 104 -19.77 -5.45 -4.19
CA LEU A 104 -21.17 -5.89 -4.25
C LEU A 104 -21.81 -5.91 -2.86
N PHE A 105 -21.09 -6.40 -1.85
CA PHE A 105 -21.55 -6.36 -0.46
C PHE A 105 -21.81 -4.93 0.01
N MET A 106 -20.87 -4.01 -0.25
CA MET A 106 -21.03 -2.59 0.11
C MET A 106 -22.18 -1.92 -0.63
N ARG A 107 -22.40 -2.29 -1.89
CA ARG A 107 -23.48 -1.73 -2.72
C ARG A 107 -24.86 -2.27 -2.37
N PHE A 108 -24.98 -3.55 -2.03
CA PHE A 108 -26.28 -4.23 -1.93
C PHE A 108 -26.65 -4.70 -0.53
N ILE A 109 -25.67 -5.00 0.33
CA ILE A 109 -25.92 -5.59 1.65
C ILE A 109 -25.69 -4.58 2.76
N TYR A 110 -24.45 -4.11 2.93
CA TYR A 110 -24.09 -3.13 3.95
C TYR A 110 -22.82 -2.40 3.55
N PRO A 111 -22.79 -1.06 3.54
CA PRO A 111 -23.83 -0.13 4.01
C PRO A 111 -24.90 0.26 2.96
N LYS A 112 -24.91 -0.36 1.77
CA LYS A 112 -25.81 -0.06 0.63
C LYS A 112 -25.55 1.29 -0.05
N TRP A 113 -24.28 1.67 -0.14
CA TRP A 113 -23.89 2.92 -0.78
C TRP A 113 -23.78 2.78 -2.31
N GLN A 114 -24.17 3.83 -3.02
CA GLN A 114 -23.76 4.02 -4.41
C GLN A 114 -22.24 4.25 -4.46
N ILE A 115 -21.59 3.75 -5.51
CA ILE A 115 -20.16 3.98 -5.72
C ILE A 115 -19.93 5.49 -5.81
N GLY A 116 -19.00 6.00 -5.00
CA GLY A 116 -18.77 7.43 -4.84
C GLY A 116 -17.89 7.76 -3.63
N PRO A 117 -17.91 9.01 -3.14
CA PRO A 117 -16.98 9.50 -2.10
C PRO A 117 -16.98 8.68 -0.80
N LEU A 118 -18.12 8.08 -0.42
CA LEU A 118 -18.22 7.24 0.77
C LEU A 118 -17.30 6.01 0.69
N TYR A 119 -17.11 5.42 -0.50
CA TYR A 119 -16.18 4.31 -0.72
C TYR A 119 -14.74 4.75 -0.54
N LEU A 120 -14.43 6.00 -0.88
CA LEU A 120 -13.09 6.56 -0.68
C LEU A 120 -12.80 6.69 0.82
N TRP A 121 -13.65 7.36 1.56
CA TRP A 121 -13.41 7.60 2.99
C TRP A 121 -13.42 6.31 3.81
N PHE A 122 -14.41 5.44 3.60
CA PHE A 122 -14.45 4.14 4.25
C PHE A 122 -13.30 3.24 3.79
N GLY A 123 -12.95 3.30 2.50
CA GLY A 123 -11.82 2.57 1.93
C GLY A 123 -10.48 2.98 2.55
N VAL A 124 -10.26 4.27 2.84
CA VAL A 124 -9.05 4.73 3.54
C VAL A 124 -9.02 4.21 4.98
N ILE A 125 -10.14 4.21 5.69
CA ILE A 125 -10.25 3.61 7.04
C ILE A 125 -9.92 2.12 7.00
N GLY A 126 -10.55 1.38 6.08
CA GLY A 126 -10.33 -0.06 5.91
C GLY A 126 -8.90 -0.39 5.49
N PHE A 127 -8.32 0.41 4.60
CA PHE A 127 -6.93 0.25 4.18
C PHE A 127 -5.96 0.54 5.32
N TRP A 128 -6.19 1.60 6.10
CA TRP A 128 -5.43 1.89 7.31
C TRP A 128 -5.51 0.74 8.31
N ALA A 129 -6.70 0.20 8.58
CA ALA A 129 -6.88 -0.91 9.52
C ALA A 129 -6.18 -2.19 9.02
N THR A 130 -6.27 -2.46 7.71
CA THR A 130 -5.57 -3.58 7.07
C THR A 130 -4.05 -3.48 7.25
N LEU A 131 -3.48 -2.29 7.09
CA LEU A 131 -2.03 -2.08 7.18
C LEU A 131 -1.54 -1.95 8.62
N LEU A 132 -2.34 -1.36 9.50
CA LEU A 132 -2.07 -1.40 10.94
C LEU A 132 -1.95 -2.85 11.38
N TYR A 133 -2.91 -3.70 11.01
CA TYR A 133 -2.86 -5.09 11.44
C TYR A 133 -1.80 -5.93 10.69
N GLY A 134 -1.71 -5.78 9.37
CA GLY A 134 -0.85 -6.59 8.51
C GLY A 134 0.61 -6.17 8.45
N VAL A 135 0.90 -4.85 8.42
CA VAL A 135 2.27 -4.32 8.33
C VAL A 135 2.84 -4.04 9.72
N ASN A 136 2.09 -3.33 10.55
CA ASN A 136 2.60 -2.84 11.84
C ASN A 136 2.54 -3.93 12.93
N TRP A 137 1.38 -4.59 13.09
CA TRP A 137 1.21 -5.69 14.04
C TRP A 137 1.65 -7.06 13.48
N GLY A 138 1.93 -7.15 12.18
CA GLY A 138 2.39 -8.39 11.54
C GLY A 138 1.42 -9.56 11.70
N GLY A 139 0.11 -9.30 11.87
CA GLY A 139 -0.91 -10.32 12.11
C GLY A 139 -0.84 -11.01 13.48
N TRP A 140 -0.14 -10.43 14.47
CA TRP A 140 -0.09 -10.97 15.82
C TRP A 140 -1.48 -10.94 16.50
N PRO A 141 -1.85 -11.93 17.33
CA PRO A 141 -1.08 -13.13 17.71
C PRO A 141 -1.30 -14.33 16.79
N PHE A 142 -2.07 -14.20 15.72
CA PHE A 142 -2.56 -15.36 14.94
C PHE A 142 -1.57 -15.84 13.88
N LYS A 143 -0.88 -14.91 13.22
CA LYS A 143 0.05 -15.23 12.12
C LYS A 143 1.18 -16.13 12.62
N GLY A 144 1.43 -17.22 11.90
CA GLY A 144 2.41 -18.25 12.27
C GLY A 144 1.93 -19.26 13.34
N ARG A 145 0.78 -19.02 13.97
CA ARG A 145 0.13 -19.95 14.91
C ARG A 145 -1.10 -20.65 14.32
N LEU A 146 -1.76 -19.98 13.38
CA LEU A 146 -2.89 -20.52 12.63
C LEU A 146 -2.51 -20.77 11.18
N HIS A 147 -3.23 -21.71 10.55
CA HIS A 147 -3.16 -21.89 9.11
C HIS A 147 -3.50 -20.58 8.39
N PRO A 148 -2.85 -20.22 7.26
CA PRO A 148 -3.07 -18.95 6.56
C PRO A 148 -4.54 -18.57 6.32
N TRP A 149 -5.40 -19.52 5.91
CA TRP A 149 -6.84 -19.26 5.74
C TRP A 149 -7.52 -18.78 7.05
N GLY A 150 -7.15 -19.35 8.20
CA GLY A 150 -7.70 -19.00 9.50
C GLY A 150 -7.21 -17.63 9.96
N THR A 151 -5.92 -17.34 9.74
CA THR A 151 -5.35 -16.00 9.94
C THR A 151 -6.10 -14.98 9.08
N MET A 152 -6.33 -15.25 7.78
CA MET A 152 -7.09 -14.35 6.91
C MET A 152 -8.50 -14.06 7.44
N ALA A 153 -9.25 -15.11 7.81
CA ALA A 153 -10.63 -14.97 8.25
C ALA A 153 -10.72 -14.11 9.53
N ILE A 154 -9.89 -14.39 10.54
CA ILE A 154 -9.86 -13.63 11.79
C ILE A 154 -9.40 -12.19 11.53
N SER A 155 -8.35 -12.01 10.72
CA SER A 155 -7.85 -10.68 10.37
C SER A 155 -8.90 -9.85 9.66
N PHE A 156 -9.66 -10.46 8.74
CA PHE A 156 -10.74 -9.79 8.04
C PHE A 156 -11.84 -9.34 8.99
N ILE A 157 -12.23 -10.17 9.95
CA ILE A 157 -13.20 -9.81 10.98
C ILE A 157 -12.68 -8.61 11.80
N ILE A 158 -11.43 -8.65 12.25
CA ILE A 158 -10.81 -7.55 13.02
C ILE A 158 -10.82 -6.25 12.22
N VAL A 159 -10.31 -6.30 10.98
CA VAL A 159 -10.22 -5.12 10.12
C VAL A 159 -11.59 -4.54 9.84
N MET A 160 -12.58 -5.37 9.51
CA MET A 160 -13.94 -4.91 9.24
C MET A 160 -14.61 -4.32 10.48
N ILE A 161 -14.52 -4.97 11.64
CA ILE A 161 -15.07 -4.45 12.89
C ILE A 161 -14.46 -3.09 13.21
N VAL A 162 -13.12 -2.98 13.22
CA VAL A 162 -12.43 -1.71 13.50
C VAL A 162 -12.86 -0.62 12.51
N SER A 163 -12.96 -0.96 11.22
CA SER A 163 -13.35 0.01 10.19
C SER A 163 -14.78 0.51 10.36
N VAL A 164 -15.71 -0.40 10.68
CA VAL A 164 -17.11 -0.08 10.93
C VAL A 164 -17.28 0.73 12.22
N LEU A 165 -16.51 0.42 13.26
CA LEU A 165 -16.51 1.19 14.51
C LEU A 165 -16.00 2.62 14.27
N ILE A 166 -14.87 2.78 13.57
CA ILE A 166 -14.35 4.11 13.23
C ILE A 166 -15.37 4.88 12.39
N TRP A 167 -15.92 4.23 11.36
CA TRP A 167 -16.92 4.86 10.50
C TRP A 167 -18.15 5.33 11.29
N ASN A 168 -18.79 4.45 12.07
CA ASN A 168 -20.05 4.78 12.74
C ASN A 168 -19.89 5.67 13.97
N PHE A 169 -18.76 5.61 14.69
CA PHE A 169 -18.61 6.34 15.96
C PHE A 169 -17.68 7.54 15.89
N LEU A 170 -16.72 7.56 14.95
CA LEU A 170 -15.71 8.62 14.89
C LEU A 170 -15.93 9.61 13.74
N THR A 171 -16.56 9.20 12.64
CA THR A 171 -16.64 10.05 11.44
C THR A 171 -17.82 11.03 11.42
N ASN A 172 -17.57 12.18 10.82
CA ASN A 172 -18.53 13.22 10.53
C ASN A 172 -18.33 13.76 9.10
N LEU A 173 -19.45 13.98 8.41
CA LEU A 173 -19.50 14.43 7.01
C LEU A 173 -19.77 15.93 6.87
N ASP A 174 -19.72 16.72 7.95
CA ASP A 174 -19.89 18.16 7.91
C ASP A 174 -18.95 18.83 6.90
N GLY A 175 -19.46 19.85 6.19
CA GLY A 175 -18.72 20.52 5.12
C GLY A 175 -18.57 19.71 3.82
N THR A 176 -19.21 18.54 3.72
CA THR A 176 -19.28 17.77 2.48
C THR A 176 -20.71 17.80 1.89
N PRO A 177 -20.90 17.44 0.60
CA PRO A 177 -22.23 17.29 0.02
C PRO A 177 -23.14 16.27 0.73
N LEU A 178 -22.58 15.43 1.61
CA LEU A 178 -23.28 14.37 2.33
C LEU A 178 -23.58 14.70 3.79
N ALA A 179 -23.31 15.94 4.24
CA ALA A 179 -23.50 16.39 5.62
C ALA A 179 -24.92 16.18 6.16
N ASN A 180 -25.94 16.35 5.32
CA ASN A 180 -27.36 16.24 5.70
C ASN A 180 -27.97 14.87 5.38
N THR A 181 -27.15 13.85 5.14
CA THR A 181 -27.63 12.50 4.79
C THR A 181 -27.60 11.57 6.00
N PRO A 182 -28.36 10.45 5.99
CA PRO A 182 -28.29 9.41 7.03
C PRO A 182 -26.91 8.74 7.14
N SER A 183 -26.00 8.97 6.19
CA SER A 183 -24.63 8.48 6.28
C SER A 183 -23.73 9.35 7.18
N ASN A 184 -24.19 10.53 7.61
CA ASN A 184 -23.47 11.36 8.56
C ASN A 184 -23.79 10.94 10.00
N HIS A 185 -22.84 10.26 10.64
CA HIS A 185 -22.98 9.76 12.00
C HIS A 185 -22.63 10.80 13.09
N LYS A 186 -22.25 12.03 12.68
CA LYS A 186 -21.96 13.16 13.57
C LYS A 186 -20.91 12.86 14.65
N GLY A 187 -19.93 12.03 14.31
CA GLY A 187 -18.77 11.76 15.17
C GLY A 187 -17.85 12.99 15.36
N PRO A 188 -16.84 12.88 16.22
CA PRO A 188 -15.94 14.00 16.52
C PRO A 188 -14.97 14.37 15.39
N LEU A 189 -14.75 13.51 14.39
CA LEU A 189 -13.71 13.70 13.38
C LEU A 189 -14.29 13.95 11.99
N ASN A 190 -13.99 15.10 11.41
CA ASN A 190 -14.31 15.37 10.00
C ASN A 190 -13.61 14.34 9.09
N VAL A 191 -14.36 13.80 8.13
CA VAL A 191 -13.91 12.70 7.28
C VAL A 191 -12.72 13.07 6.38
N ASN A 192 -12.64 14.32 5.89
CA ASN A 192 -11.51 14.77 5.08
C ASN A 192 -10.25 14.95 5.93
N TRP A 193 -10.41 15.47 7.14
CA TRP A 193 -9.31 15.58 8.09
C TRP A 193 -8.79 14.18 8.48
N LEU A 194 -9.71 13.26 8.80
CA LEU A 194 -9.38 11.88 9.15
C LEU A 194 -8.65 11.19 8.01
N THR A 195 -9.09 11.38 6.77
CA THR A 195 -8.45 10.80 5.58
C THR A 195 -6.97 11.18 5.49
N GLY A 196 -6.65 12.47 5.60
CA GLY A 196 -5.25 12.93 5.55
C GLY A 196 -4.41 12.38 6.70
N TYR A 197 -4.97 12.36 7.92
CA TYR A 197 -4.32 11.78 9.09
C TYR A 197 -4.02 10.28 8.94
N LEU A 198 -4.98 9.50 8.44
CA LEU A 198 -4.83 8.06 8.26
C LEU A 198 -3.81 7.74 7.16
N VAL A 199 -3.80 8.49 6.06
CA VAL A 199 -2.79 8.32 4.99
C VAL A 199 -1.38 8.60 5.52
N TRP A 200 -1.20 9.65 6.32
CA TRP A 200 0.08 9.91 6.98
C TRP A 200 0.46 8.82 7.98
N SER A 201 -0.50 8.31 8.76
CA SER A 201 -0.25 7.19 9.68
C SER A 201 0.19 5.93 8.92
N ILE A 202 -0.45 5.63 7.78
CA ILE A 202 -0.04 4.53 6.89
C ILE A 202 1.39 4.73 6.40
N ALA A 203 1.75 5.94 5.97
CA ALA A 203 3.11 6.23 5.53
C ALA A 203 4.13 5.89 6.62
N TRP A 204 3.84 6.22 7.88
CA TRP A 204 4.69 5.86 9.00
C TRP A 204 4.69 4.37 9.36
N PHE A 205 3.59 3.63 9.13
CA PHE A 205 3.62 2.16 9.24
C PHE A 205 4.65 1.56 8.28
N PHE A 206 4.69 2.05 7.04
CA PHE A 206 5.70 1.63 6.07
C PHE A 206 7.09 2.08 6.46
N VAL A 207 7.26 3.29 6.99
CA VAL A 207 8.60 3.73 7.41
C VAL A 207 9.14 2.85 8.55
N PHE A 208 8.35 2.61 9.60
CA PHE A 208 8.82 1.89 10.80
C PHE A 208 8.75 0.38 10.71
N SER A 209 8.14 -0.18 9.66
CA SER A 209 7.98 -1.62 9.53
C SER A 209 9.33 -2.35 9.55
N PRO A 210 9.40 -3.56 10.15
CA PRO A 210 10.53 -4.47 10.02
C PRO A 210 10.90 -4.83 8.56
N VAL A 211 9.96 -4.63 7.64
CA VAL A 211 10.03 -5.12 6.26
C VAL A 211 10.44 -4.03 5.26
N PHE A 212 10.29 -2.77 5.64
CA PHE A 212 10.43 -1.60 4.76
C PHE A 212 11.52 -0.66 5.29
N THR A 213 11.31 0.65 5.30
CA THR A 213 12.36 1.68 5.33
C THR A 213 13.37 1.53 6.46
N THR A 214 12.92 1.54 7.73
CA THR A 214 13.83 1.52 8.88
C THR A 214 14.15 0.11 9.38
N GLN A 215 13.58 -0.92 8.76
CA GLN A 215 13.75 -2.31 9.17
C GLN A 215 13.44 -2.53 10.66
N GLY A 216 12.39 -1.87 11.15
CA GLY A 216 11.90 -2.00 12.52
C GLY A 216 12.58 -1.07 13.53
N TRP A 217 13.63 -0.31 13.15
CA TRP A 217 14.25 0.65 14.06
C TRP A 217 13.28 1.79 14.42
N PRO A 218 13.22 2.26 15.69
CA PRO A 218 14.06 1.86 16.84
C PRO A 218 13.54 0.64 17.62
N PHE A 219 12.37 0.11 17.28
CA PHE A 219 11.64 -0.87 18.07
C PHE A 219 12.01 -2.34 17.79
N ALA A 220 12.93 -2.61 16.87
CA ALA A 220 13.28 -3.95 16.40
C ALA A 220 13.65 -4.93 17.53
N LYS A 221 14.18 -4.42 18.66
CA LYS A 221 14.59 -5.23 19.82
C LYS A 221 13.46 -5.53 20.82
N TRP A 222 12.27 -4.95 20.67
CA TRP A 222 11.21 -5.05 21.68
C TRP A 222 10.33 -6.31 21.55
N GLY A 223 10.49 -7.08 20.46
CA GLY A 223 9.68 -8.27 20.20
C GLY A 223 8.19 -7.96 20.00
N GLN A 224 7.36 -8.98 19.73
CA GLN A 224 5.90 -8.81 19.67
C GLN A 224 5.28 -9.11 21.05
N PRO A 225 4.31 -8.30 21.55
CA PRO A 225 3.66 -7.17 20.88
C PRO A 225 4.33 -5.80 21.09
N GLY A 226 5.41 -5.72 21.89
CA GLY A 226 6.01 -4.44 22.31
C GLY A 226 6.45 -3.56 21.14
N ALA A 227 7.09 -4.14 20.12
CA ALA A 227 7.50 -3.43 18.91
C ALA A 227 6.31 -2.87 18.13
N ALA A 228 5.25 -3.65 17.94
CA ALA A 228 4.04 -3.20 17.25
C ALA A 228 3.33 -2.06 18.00
N ILE A 229 3.29 -2.11 19.34
CA ILE A 229 2.73 -1.03 20.17
C ILE A 229 3.55 0.25 20.00
N GLY A 230 4.88 0.17 20.14
CA GLY A 230 5.79 1.31 19.97
C GLY A 230 5.68 1.94 18.57
N GLN A 231 5.66 1.11 17.52
CA GLN A 231 5.47 1.56 16.15
C GLN A 231 4.09 2.19 15.95
N THR A 232 3.02 1.60 16.52
CA THR A 232 1.66 2.16 16.44
C THR A 232 1.65 3.58 17.02
N ILE A 233 2.14 3.75 18.25
CA ILE A 233 2.11 5.05 18.94
C ILE A 233 2.90 6.09 18.14
N LEU A 234 4.14 5.77 17.76
CA LEU A 234 5.00 6.71 17.05
C LEU A 234 4.44 7.07 15.67
N ALA A 235 3.92 6.09 14.92
CA ALA A 235 3.34 6.32 13.59
C ALA A 235 2.14 7.26 13.63
N HIS A 236 1.27 7.14 14.65
CA HIS A 236 0.12 8.02 14.81
C HIS A 236 0.51 9.42 15.30
N LEU A 237 1.48 9.52 16.22
CA LEU A 237 2.00 10.82 16.66
C LEU A 237 2.64 11.58 15.49
N LEU A 238 3.52 10.93 14.72
CA LEU A 238 4.10 11.55 13.54
C LEU A 238 3.06 11.77 12.44
N GLY A 239 2.07 10.89 12.31
CA GLY A 239 0.95 11.08 11.40
C GLY A 239 0.19 12.37 11.69
N TYR A 240 -0.10 12.62 12.97
CA TYR A 240 -0.73 13.86 13.43
C TYR A 240 0.17 15.07 13.19
N ILE A 241 1.45 14.99 13.57
CA ILE A 241 2.41 16.10 13.44
C ILE A 241 2.59 16.50 11.97
N PHE A 242 2.78 15.54 11.07
CA PHE A 242 2.96 15.84 9.65
C PHE A 242 1.67 16.34 9.01
N TRP A 243 0.52 15.75 9.36
CA TRP A 243 -0.76 16.20 8.84
C TRP A 243 -1.09 17.63 9.31
N LYS A 244 -1.11 17.87 10.62
CA LYS A 244 -1.40 19.21 11.17
C LYS A 244 -0.32 20.22 10.86
N GLY A 245 0.95 19.81 10.86
CA GLY A 245 2.08 20.67 10.55
C GLY A 245 2.04 21.16 9.12
N THR A 246 1.83 20.28 8.15
CA THR A 246 1.71 20.68 6.73
C THR A 246 0.51 21.61 6.51
N LEU A 247 -0.64 21.32 7.11
CA LEU A 247 -1.80 22.22 7.06
C LEU A 247 -1.52 23.58 7.71
N GLY A 248 -0.80 23.61 8.84
CA GLY A 248 -0.40 24.83 9.54
C GLY A 248 0.59 25.69 8.74
N LEU A 249 1.37 25.08 7.85
CA LEU A 249 2.25 25.76 6.90
C LEU A 249 1.53 26.25 5.63
N GLY A 250 0.21 26.11 5.54
CA GLY A 250 -0.58 26.53 4.38
C GLY A 250 -0.41 25.61 3.15
N ILE A 251 0.18 24.43 3.33
CA ILE A 251 0.32 23.45 2.24
C ILE A 251 -1.05 22.85 1.93
N SER A 252 -1.39 22.75 0.64
CA SER A 252 -2.65 22.14 0.20
C SER A 252 -2.85 20.76 0.83
N PRO A 253 -4.05 20.45 1.37
CA PRO A 253 -4.38 19.13 1.91
C PRO A 253 -4.02 17.99 0.96
N THR A 254 -4.40 18.12 -0.32
CA THR A 254 -4.16 17.09 -1.34
C THR A 254 -2.68 16.93 -1.67
N PHE A 255 -1.89 18.02 -1.71
CA PHE A 255 -0.44 17.90 -1.85
C PHE A 255 0.16 17.13 -0.66
N SER A 256 -0.28 17.45 0.56
CA SER A 256 0.24 16.80 1.78
C SER A 256 -0.04 15.30 1.82
N PHE A 257 -1.30 14.87 1.81
CA PHE A 257 -1.60 13.44 1.95
C PHE A 257 -1.46 12.69 0.62
N ALA A 258 -1.91 13.28 -0.50
CA ALA A 258 -2.01 12.58 -1.77
C ALA A 258 -0.70 12.58 -2.55
N ALA A 259 0.03 13.69 -2.61
CA ALA A 259 1.34 13.69 -3.26
C ALA A 259 2.45 13.18 -2.33
N MET A 260 2.63 13.77 -1.14
CA MET A 260 3.75 13.39 -0.26
C MET A 260 3.48 12.07 0.48
N GLY A 261 2.35 11.97 1.19
CA GLY A 261 2.02 10.77 1.98
C GLY A 261 1.96 9.50 1.13
N SER A 262 1.27 9.53 -0.01
CA SER A 262 1.21 8.39 -0.92
C SER A 262 2.57 8.02 -1.53
N SER A 263 3.41 9.01 -1.85
CA SER A 263 4.74 8.76 -2.40
C SER A 263 5.66 8.14 -1.35
N LEU A 264 5.51 8.52 -0.07
CA LEU A 264 6.25 7.89 1.02
C LEU A 264 5.86 6.42 1.20
N ILE A 265 4.57 6.09 1.12
CA ILE A 265 4.09 4.69 1.11
C ILE A 265 4.67 3.94 -0.09
N PHE A 266 4.53 4.53 -1.27
CA PHE A 266 4.95 3.94 -2.54
C PHE A 266 6.45 3.65 -2.59
N TRP A 267 7.28 4.65 -2.26
CA TRP A 267 8.73 4.50 -2.31
C TRP A 267 9.27 3.63 -1.19
N SER A 268 8.61 3.57 -0.03
CA SER A 268 8.93 2.57 0.99
C SER A 268 8.79 1.15 0.43
N LEU A 269 7.73 0.91 -0.34
CA LEU A 269 7.52 -0.38 -0.99
C LEU A 269 8.53 -0.64 -2.12
N VAL A 270 8.66 0.28 -3.07
CA VAL A 270 9.53 0.10 -4.25
C VAL A 270 10.99 -0.04 -3.84
N HIS A 271 11.49 0.84 -2.98
CA HIS A 271 12.89 0.82 -2.57
C HIS A 271 13.24 -0.44 -1.77
N SER A 272 12.39 -0.82 -0.82
CA SER A 272 12.65 -1.97 0.05
C SER A 272 12.40 -3.31 -0.65
N TRP A 273 11.25 -3.51 -1.30
CA TRP A 273 10.89 -4.80 -1.89
C TRP A 273 11.42 -5.01 -3.30
N HIS A 274 11.32 -4.01 -4.17
CA HIS A 274 11.69 -4.18 -5.58
C HIS A 274 13.16 -3.89 -5.81
N PHE A 275 13.69 -2.82 -5.21
CA PHE A 275 15.10 -2.45 -5.34
C PHE A 275 15.97 -3.03 -4.22
N GLN A 276 15.40 -3.76 -3.26
CA GLN A 276 16.15 -4.50 -2.23
C GLN A 276 17.15 -3.60 -1.50
N PHE A 277 16.67 -2.42 -1.09
CA PHE A 277 17.46 -1.40 -0.38
C PHE A 277 18.71 -0.95 -1.17
N TRP A 278 18.60 -0.86 -2.50
CA TRP A 278 19.70 -0.41 -3.35
C TRP A 278 20.28 0.92 -2.83
N GLY A 279 21.60 0.95 -2.67
CA GLY A 279 22.36 2.12 -2.25
C GLY A 279 22.69 2.12 -0.76
N VAL A 280 21.94 1.36 0.05
CA VAL A 280 22.07 1.40 1.52
C VAL A 280 22.40 0.05 2.16
N THR A 281 22.49 -1.05 1.39
CA THR A 281 22.81 -2.38 1.94
C THR A 281 24.19 -2.51 2.57
N LYS A 282 25.12 -1.60 2.24
CA LYS A 282 26.44 -1.51 2.87
C LYS A 282 26.42 -1.04 4.33
N TYR A 283 25.33 -0.40 4.75
CA TYR A 283 25.15 0.05 6.14
C TYR A 283 24.40 -1.00 6.96
N THR A 284 24.40 -0.90 8.28
CA THR A 284 23.64 -1.77 9.20
C THR A 284 22.84 -0.94 10.20
N HIS A 285 21.81 -1.56 10.81
CA HIS A 285 20.99 -1.00 11.88
C HIS A 285 20.56 0.47 11.65
N PHE A 286 20.84 1.36 12.61
CA PHE A 286 20.48 2.78 12.56
C PHE A 286 21.01 3.50 11.33
N LYS A 287 22.28 3.24 10.94
CA LYS A 287 22.87 3.88 9.76
C LYS A 287 22.11 3.50 8.49
N ARG A 288 21.74 2.23 8.35
CA ARG A 288 20.90 1.77 7.22
C ARG A 288 19.53 2.42 7.26
N ALA A 289 18.87 2.42 8.41
CA ALA A 289 17.54 3.00 8.58
C ALA A 289 17.51 4.49 8.20
N LEU A 290 18.46 5.27 8.71
CA LEU A 290 18.58 6.69 8.41
C LEU A 290 18.90 6.94 6.94
N SER A 291 19.88 6.22 6.38
CA SER A 291 20.23 6.36 4.95
C SER A 291 19.07 5.96 4.02
N ALA A 292 18.32 4.91 4.37
CA ALA A 292 17.14 4.49 3.60
C ALA A 292 16.06 5.57 3.62
N PHE A 293 15.79 6.17 4.79
CA PHE A 293 14.81 7.24 4.94
C PHE A 293 15.21 8.50 4.15
N ILE A 294 16.47 8.93 4.25
CA ILE A 294 16.98 10.08 3.47
C ILE A 294 16.86 9.83 1.98
N LEU A 295 17.26 8.65 1.51
CA LEU A 295 17.15 8.28 0.09
C LEU A 295 15.69 8.30 -0.38
N GLN A 296 14.75 7.84 0.44
CA GLN A 296 13.33 7.91 0.12
C GLN A 296 12.83 9.35 -0.02
N ILE A 297 13.23 10.26 0.86
CA ILE A 297 12.88 11.68 0.73
C ILE A 297 13.35 12.23 -0.62
N ILE A 298 14.59 11.95 -1.01
CA ILE A 298 15.15 12.38 -2.30
C ILE A 298 14.35 11.80 -3.47
N LEU A 299 14.05 10.49 -3.42
CA LEU A 299 13.26 9.82 -4.45
C LEU A 299 11.84 10.40 -4.56
N ILE A 300 11.20 10.73 -3.43
CA ILE A 300 9.87 11.34 -3.40
C ILE A 300 9.88 12.72 -4.06
N ILE A 301 10.87 13.56 -3.77
CA ILE A 301 10.98 14.90 -4.38
C ILE A 301 11.07 14.76 -5.90
N ILE A 302 12.00 13.94 -6.39
CA ILE A 302 12.19 13.69 -7.83
C ILE A 302 10.93 13.11 -8.45
N TRP A 303 10.29 12.15 -7.78
CA TRP A 303 9.11 11.46 -8.27
C TRP A 303 7.89 12.37 -8.37
N VAL A 304 7.61 13.18 -7.36
CA VAL A 304 6.50 14.13 -7.38
C VAL A 304 6.70 15.17 -8.48
N SER A 305 7.92 15.71 -8.66
CA SER A 305 8.22 16.62 -9.77
C SER A 305 7.99 15.95 -11.12
N LEU A 306 8.49 14.72 -11.31
CA LEU A 306 8.32 13.97 -12.55
C LEU A 306 6.85 13.68 -12.85
N LEU A 307 6.09 13.20 -11.87
CA LEU A 307 4.66 12.90 -12.03
C LEU A 307 3.85 14.17 -12.28
N THR A 308 4.22 15.29 -11.69
CA THR A 308 3.54 16.57 -11.94
C THR A 308 3.63 16.94 -13.43
N LEU A 309 4.80 16.72 -14.05
CA LEU A 309 5.00 16.94 -15.47
C LEU A 309 4.21 15.92 -16.32
N ILE A 310 4.32 14.63 -16.00
CA ILE A 310 3.68 13.57 -16.79
C ILE A 310 2.16 13.61 -16.70
N LEU A 311 1.59 13.97 -15.55
CA LEU A 311 0.14 13.96 -15.30
C LEU A 311 -0.53 15.30 -15.60
N GLY A 312 0.24 16.34 -15.96
CA GLY A 312 -0.26 17.71 -16.17
C GLY A 312 -1.41 17.81 -17.17
N ALA A 313 -1.28 17.16 -18.33
CA ALA A 313 -2.34 17.15 -19.34
C ALA A 313 -3.65 16.54 -18.81
N LYS A 314 -3.55 15.45 -18.04
CA LYS A 314 -4.71 14.81 -17.42
C LYS A 314 -5.33 15.66 -16.32
N ALA A 315 -4.52 16.33 -15.52
CA ALA A 315 -4.97 17.25 -14.49
C ALA A 315 -5.75 18.43 -15.09
N ASN A 316 -5.30 18.97 -16.23
CA ASN A 316 -6.01 20.02 -16.95
C ASN A 316 -7.39 19.56 -17.46
N ASP A 317 -7.51 18.30 -17.94
CA ASP A 317 -8.80 17.73 -18.34
C ASP A 317 -9.76 17.55 -17.15
N ILE A 318 -9.23 17.15 -15.98
CA ILE A 318 -10.00 17.06 -14.72
C ILE A 318 -10.53 18.44 -14.31
N LEU A 319 -9.68 19.46 -14.36
CA LEU A 319 -10.03 20.84 -14.03
C LEU A 319 -11.09 21.38 -14.99
N ALA A 320 -10.90 21.19 -16.31
CA ALA A 320 -11.85 21.62 -17.33
C ALA A 320 -13.24 20.99 -17.17
N LYS A 321 -13.32 19.79 -16.57
CA LYS A 321 -14.56 19.06 -16.30
C LYS A 321 -15.14 19.33 -14.90
N ASN A 322 -14.53 20.21 -14.11
CA ASN A 322 -14.92 20.51 -12.73
C ASN A 322 -15.07 19.25 -11.85
N LEU A 323 -14.20 18.26 -12.05
CA LEU A 323 -14.21 17.04 -11.26
C LEU A 323 -13.54 17.29 -9.89
N PRO A 324 -13.97 16.62 -8.80
CA PRO A 324 -13.48 16.85 -7.44
C PRO A 324 -12.12 16.18 -7.18
N ALA A 325 -11.14 16.46 -8.03
CA ALA A 325 -9.78 15.94 -7.96
C ALA A 325 -8.79 16.96 -8.53
N ASP A 326 -7.53 16.84 -8.15
CA ASP A 326 -6.43 17.62 -8.71
C ASP A 326 -5.27 16.69 -9.11
N ILE A 327 -4.16 17.30 -9.51
CA ILE A 327 -2.95 16.54 -9.89
C ILE A 327 -2.40 15.69 -8.75
N ASN A 328 -2.55 16.09 -7.49
CA ASN A 328 -2.08 15.33 -6.34
C ASN A 328 -2.95 14.09 -6.11
N VAL A 329 -4.25 14.20 -6.37
CA VAL A 329 -5.18 13.05 -6.39
C VAL A 329 -4.82 12.07 -7.52
N LEU A 330 -4.36 12.55 -8.67
CA LEU A 330 -3.81 11.68 -9.72
C LEU A 330 -2.50 10.99 -9.32
N ILE A 331 -1.65 11.66 -8.52
CA ILE A 331 -0.42 11.06 -8.00
C ILE A 331 -0.73 9.88 -7.06
N ILE A 332 -1.64 10.05 -6.09
CA ILE A 332 -2.05 8.92 -5.22
C ILE A 332 -2.75 7.81 -6.01
N TYR A 333 -3.53 8.17 -7.04
CA TYR A 333 -4.14 7.19 -7.93
C TYR A 333 -3.08 6.34 -8.64
N LEU A 334 -2.08 6.98 -9.25
CA LEU A 334 -1.00 6.25 -9.90
C LEU A 334 -0.19 5.41 -8.91
N ASN A 335 0.24 6.01 -7.80
CA ASN A 335 1.06 5.37 -6.79
C ASN A 335 0.37 4.17 -6.16
N LEU A 336 -0.82 4.37 -5.59
CA LEU A 336 -1.47 3.39 -4.73
C LEU A 336 -2.56 2.59 -5.43
N CYS A 337 -3.16 3.07 -6.52
CA CYS A 337 -4.26 2.37 -7.18
C CYS A 337 -3.84 1.62 -8.44
N ILE A 338 -2.66 1.92 -9.00
CA ILE A 338 -2.13 1.28 -10.21
C ILE A 338 -0.80 0.61 -9.92
N VAL A 339 0.25 1.40 -9.67
CA VAL A 339 1.64 0.91 -9.74
C VAL A 339 1.99 0.05 -8.52
N ALA A 340 1.72 0.49 -7.28
CA ALA A 340 1.96 -0.35 -6.10
C ALA A 340 1.16 -1.67 -6.15
N PRO A 341 -0.15 -1.70 -6.39
CA PRO A 341 -0.90 -2.95 -6.48
C PRO A 341 -0.34 -3.89 -7.55
N ALA A 342 -0.02 -3.37 -8.75
CA ALA A 342 0.57 -4.16 -9.82
C ALA A 342 1.94 -4.73 -9.42
N LEU A 343 2.78 -3.91 -8.78
CA LEU A 343 4.09 -4.32 -8.28
C LEU A 343 4.00 -5.37 -7.17
N ILE A 344 3.07 -5.22 -6.24
CA ILE A 344 2.79 -6.18 -5.17
C ILE A 344 2.27 -7.48 -5.76
N ALA A 345 1.22 -7.44 -6.58
CA ALA A 345 0.62 -8.62 -7.17
C ALA A 345 1.64 -9.35 -8.05
N HIS A 346 2.38 -8.64 -8.89
CA HIS A 346 3.42 -9.28 -9.71
C HIS A 346 4.53 -9.90 -8.84
N ASN A 347 4.90 -9.28 -7.72
CA ASN A 347 5.91 -9.83 -6.82
C ASN A 347 5.40 -11.04 -6.01
N ALA A 348 4.19 -10.95 -5.47
CA ALA A 348 3.65 -11.87 -4.48
C ALA A 348 2.80 -13.00 -5.09
N PHE A 349 1.97 -12.69 -6.08
CA PHE A 349 1.12 -13.66 -6.77
C PHE A 349 1.84 -14.36 -7.91
N TRP A 350 2.46 -13.57 -8.78
CA TRP A 350 3.14 -14.08 -9.98
C TRP A 350 4.58 -14.50 -9.70
N LEU A 351 5.09 -14.26 -8.48
CA LEU A 351 6.47 -14.51 -8.11
C LEU A 351 7.45 -13.88 -9.11
N ARG A 352 7.12 -12.71 -9.67
CA ARG A 352 7.78 -11.98 -10.76
C ARG A 352 7.77 -12.61 -12.15
N TRP A 353 6.88 -13.56 -12.46
CA TRP A 353 6.88 -14.22 -13.78
C TRP A 353 6.60 -13.22 -14.91
N PRO A 354 7.35 -13.23 -16.04
CA PRO A 354 8.36 -14.22 -16.43
C PRO A 354 9.81 -13.83 -16.07
N LEU A 355 10.00 -12.75 -15.29
CA LEU A 355 11.31 -12.29 -14.83
C LEU A 355 11.93 -13.23 -13.79
N THR A 356 13.15 -12.93 -13.35
CA THR A 356 13.81 -13.66 -12.27
C THR A 356 13.01 -13.64 -10.98
N LEU A 357 13.03 -14.75 -10.23
CA LEU A 357 12.35 -14.86 -8.93
C LEU A 357 12.70 -13.69 -7.98
N PRO A 358 11.73 -13.22 -7.18
CA PRO A 358 12.02 -12.27 -6.13
C PRO A 358 12.84 -12.91 -5.02
N ASN A 359 13.63 -12.10 -4.32
CA ASN A 359 14.09 -12.50 -2.98
C ASN A 359 12.86 -12.55 -2.04
N PRO A 360 12.89 -13.40 -1.00
CA PRO A 360 11.79 -13.52 -0.05
C PRO A 360 11.38 -12.15 0.52
N PRO A 361 10.08 -11.78 0.52
CA PRO A 361 9.62 -10.53 1.10
C PRO A 361 10.03 -10.40 2.57
N GLY A 362 10.56 -9.25 2.97
CA GLY A 362 10.82 -8.95 4.39
C GLY A 362 12.01 -9.66 5.02
N THR A 363 12.89 -10.30 4.25
CA THR A 363 14.24 -10.58 4.75
C THR A 363 15.05 -9.28 4.72
N PRO A 364 15.55 -8.78 5.85
CA PRO A 364 16.55 -7.71 5.84
C PRO A 364 17.68 -8.14 4.91
N PRO A 365 18.24 -7.25 4.08
CA PRO A 365 19.45 -7.55 3.33
C PRO A 365 20.47 -8.14 4.31
N PRO A 366 21.11 -9.27 3.98
CA PRO A 366 22.18 -9.80 4.82
C PRO A 366 23.17 -8.67 5.08
N ASP A 367 23.60 -8.52 6.32
CA ASP A 367 24.56 -7.48 6.67
C ASP A 367 25.84 -7.73 5.89
N GLN A 368 26.10 -6.88 4.89
CA GLN A 368 27.29 -6.97 4.03
C GLN A 368 28.49 -6.27 4.67
N ALA A 369 28.51 -6.13 6.00
CA ALA A 369 29.68 -5.61 6.70
C ALA A 369 30.80 -6.66 6.59
N VAL A 370 31.72 -6.39 5.66
CA VAL A 370 33.06 -6.99 5.63
C VAL A 370 33.88 -6.38 6.74
#